data_AF-A0A101GNJ8-F1
#
_entry.id   AF-A0A101GNJ8-F1
#
_cell.length_a   1.000
_cell.length_b   1.000
_cell.length_c   1.000
_cell.angle_alpha   90.00
_cell.angle_beta   90.00
_cell.angle_gamma   90.00
#
_symmetry.space_group_name_H-M   'P 1'
#
loop_
_entity.id
_entity.type
_entity.pdbx_description
1 polymer ?
#
loop_
_entity_poly.entity_id
_entity_poly.type
_entity_poly.pdbx_seq_one_letter_code
_entity_poly.pdbx_strand_id
1 'polypeptide(L)' 'MMAPAEGFYATPGLGRDEVRLAYVLKKEDLSRAMDILKAGLEAYPGRISSASNF' A
#
# COMPACT_ATOMS: atom_id res chain seq x y z
N MET A 1 10.20 0.10 4.90
CA MET A 1 9.50 1.26 5.51
C MET A 1 8.30 1.62 4.65
N MET A 2 7.16 1.98 5.24
CA MET A 2 5.95 2.45 4.55
C MET A 2 5.59 3.86 5.03
N ALA A 3 5.16 4.73 4.13
CA ALA A 3 4.66 6.06 4.46
C ALA A 3 3.44 6.43 3.58
N PRO A 4 2.40 7.10 4.13
CA PRO A 4 1.30 7.65 3.33
C PRO A 4 1.81 8.60 2.24
N ALA A 5 1.27 8.50 1.03
CA ALA A 5 1.76 9.27 -0.10
C ALA A 5 1.25 10.73 -0.12
N GLU A 6 0.11 11.02 0.53
CA GLU A 6 -0.52 12.35 0.55
C GLU A 6 0.46 13.48 0.91
N GLY A 7 1.33 13.27 1.91
CA GLY A 7 2.33 14.26 2.32
C GLY A 7 3.47 14.51 1.32
N PHE A 8 3.55 13.75 0.23
CA PHE A 8 4.57 13.91 -0.82
C PHE A 8 4.06 14.71 -2.02
N TYR A 9 2.76 14.94 -2.15
CA TYR A 9 2.19 15.74 -3.22
C TYR A 9 1.95 17.17 -2.75
N ALA A 10 2.37 18.15 -3.55
CA ALA A 10 2.03 19.55 -3.33
C ALA A 10 0.58 19.88 -3.72
N THR A 11 0.01 19.09 -4.63
CA THR A 11 -1.37 19.25 -5.11
C THR A 11 -2.35 18.65 -4.09
N PRO A 12 -3.31 19.43 -3.58
CA PRO A 12 -4.30 18.93 -2.63
C PRO A 12 -5.12 17.76 -3.17
N GLY A 13 -5.35 16.76 -2.32
CA GLY A 13 -6.19 15.59 -2.63
C GLY A 13 -5.50 14.45 -3.37
N LEU A 14 -4.25 14.61 -3.82
CA LEU A 14 -3.46 13.52 -4.40
C LEU A 14 -2.85 12.62 -3.32
N GLY A 15 -2.61 11.35 -3.64
CA GLY A 15 -1.95 10.40 -2.76
C GLY A 15 -2.79 9.87 -1.59
N ARG A 16 -4.10 10.16 -1.56
CA ARG A 16 -5.03 9.76 -0.48
C ARG A 16 -5.10 8.25 -0.27
N ASP A 17 -5.13 7.48 -1.35
CA ASP A 17 -5.21 6.01 -1.33
C ASP A 17 -3.90 5.37 -1.82
N GLU A 18 -2.79 6.10 -1.72
CA GLU A 18 -1.47 5.66 -2.16
C GLU A 18 -0.48 5.65 -1.00
N VAL A 19 0.51 4.76 -1.08
CA VAL A 19 1.60 4.66 -0.11
C VAL A 19 2.94 4.51 -0.81
N ARG A 20 3.99 5.01 -0.18
CA ARG A 20 5.37 4.83 -0.62
C ARG A 20 6.04 3.72 0.19
N LEU A 21 6.62 2.75 -0.51
CA LEU A 21 7.42 1.67 0.08
C LEU A 21 8.90 1.87 -0.23
N ALA A 22 9.72 1.85 0.81
CA ALA A 22 11.18 1.87 0.66
C ALA A 22 11.74 0.45 0.73
N TYR A 23 12.54 0.08 -0.27
CA TYR A 23 13.31 -1.16 -0.30
C TYR A 23 14.53 -1.05 0.63
N VAL A 24 14.36 -1.46 1.88
CA VAL A 24 15.38 -1.38 2.93
C VAL A 24 15.53 -2.69 3.73
N LEU A 25 14.85 -3.75 3.28
CA LEU A 25 14.83 -5.07 3.92
C LEU A 25 15.54 -6.09 3.04
N LYS A 26 15.90 -7.22 3.66
CA LYS A 26 16.29 -8.42 2.91
C LYS A 26 15.11 -8.92 2.07
N LYS A 27 15.40 -9.63 0.99
CA LYS A 27 14.39 -10.09 0.02
C LYS A 27 13.32 -10.96 0.68
N GLU A 28 13.73 -11.84 1.60
CA GLU A 28 12.85 -12.79 2.29
C GLU A 28 11.89 -12.05 3.24
N ASP A 29 12.41 -11.06 3.95
CA ASP A 29 11.61 -10.22 4.85
C ASP A 29 10.63 -9.34 4.06
N LEU A 30 11.05 -8.83 2.89
CA LEU A 30 10.15 -8.10 1.99
C LEU A 30 9.01 -8.99 1.51
N SER A 31 9.30 -10.22 1.05
CA SER A 31 8.27 -11.15 0.60
C SER A 31 7.23 -11.38 1.70
N ARG A 32 7.69 -11.69 2.92
CA ARG A 32 6.81 -11.89 4.08
C ARG A 32 6.00 -10.64 4.42
N ALA A 33 6.61 -9.45 4.33
CA ALA A 33 5.91 -8.20 4.56
C ALA A 33 4.80 -7.95 3.53
N MET A 34 4.99 -8.34 2.26
CA MET A 34 3.97 -8.24 1.22
C MET A 34 2.80 -9.21 1.47
N ASP A 35 3.07 -10.43 1.94
CA ASP A 35 2.03 -11.39 2.31
C ASP A 35 1.15 -10.86 3.47
N ILE A 36 1.79 -10.27 4.48
CA ILE A 36 1.09 -9.65 5.61
C ILE A 36 0.27 -8.44 5.14
N LEU A 37 0.83 -7.60 4.28
CA LEU A 37 0.13 -6.45 3.73
C LEU A 37 -1.12 -6.89 2.94
N LYS A 38 -0.99 -7.93 2.11
CA LYS A 38 -2.12 -8.50 1.37
C LYS A 38 -3.24 -8.96 2.32
N ALA A 39 -2.90 -9.76 3.33
CA ALA A 39 -3.88 -10.23 4.31
C ALA A 39 -4.56 -9.07 5.05
N GLY A 40 -3.81 -8.02 5.41
CA GLY A 40 -4.34 -6.81 6.02
C GLY A 40 -5.34 -6.07 5.11
N LEU A 41 -5.02 -5.94 3.81
CA LEU A 41 -5.91 -5.31 2.82
C LEU A 41 -7.19 -6.13 2.58
N GLU A 42 -7.10 -7.46 2.59
CA GLU A 42 -8.27 -8.35 2.46
C GLU A 42 -9.22 -8.23 3.65
N ALA A 43 -8.68 -8.02 4.86
CA ALA A 43 -9.45 -7.80 6.08
C ALA A 43 -9.91 -6.34 6.28
N TYR A 44 -9.35 -5.39 5.52
CA TYR A 44 -9.63 -3.96 5.72
C TYR A 44 -11.08 -3.62 5.37
N PRO A 45 -11.84 -2.99 6.29
CA PRO A 45 -13.23 -2.62 6.04
C PRO A 45 -13.31 -1.54 4.97
N GLY A 46 -14.31 -1.61 4.09
CA GLY A 46 -14.45 -0.66 2.99
C GLY A 46 -13.43 -0.86 1.86
N ARG A 47 -12.72 -2.00 1.82
CA ARG A 47 -11.89 -2.37 0.67
C ARG A 47 -12.72 -2.31 -0.61
N ILE A 48 -12.22 -1.59 -1.60
CA ILE A 48 -12.81 -1.56 -2.93
C ILE A 48 -12.37 -2.85 -3.60
N SER A 49 -13.27 -3.83 -3.77
CA SER A 49 -12.97 -4.94 -4.67
C SER A 49 -12.97 -4.40 -6.09
N SER A 50 -11.81 -4.03 -6.61
CA SER A 50 -11.65 -3.88 -8.04
C SER A 50 -11.68 -5.28 -8.65
N ALA A 51 -12.87 -5.83 -8.79
CA ALA A 51 -13.16 -7.00 -9.58
C ALA A 51 -13.95 -6.55 -10.80
N SER A 52 -13.31 -5.76 -11.68
CA SER A 52 -13.78 -5.51 -13.03
C SER A 52 -12.76 -4.66 -13.78
N ASN A 53 -12.23 -5.24 -14.87
CA ASN A 53 -11.45 -4.61 -15.94
C ASN A 53 -9.93 -4.73 -15.81
N PHE A 54 -9.45 -5.97 -15.84
CA PHE A 54 -8.39 -6.35 -16.79
C PHE A 54 -9.00 -7.26 -17.85
#